data_AF-A0A3B8XHY1-F1
#
_entry.id   AF-A0A3B8XHY1-F1
#
_cell.length_a   1.000
_cell.length_b   1.000
_cell.length_c   1.000
_cell.angle_alpha   90.00
_cell.angle_beta   90.00
_cell.angle_gamma   90.00
#
_symmetry.space_group_name_H-M   'P 1'
#
loop_
_entity.id
_entity.type
_entity.pdbx_description
1 polymer ?
#
loop_
_entity_poly.entity_id
_entity_poly.type
_entity_poly.pdbx_seq_one_letter_code
_entity_poly.pdbx_strand_id
1 'polypeptide(L)' 'MVAKKAGLNRMLALEMGRVTERAAVCSSFWVGRGDEKSADQAAVDAMRKELNVLDIDGTVVIGEGERDEAPML' A
#
# COMPACT_ATOMS: atom_id res chain seq x y z
N MET A 1 -3.00 -1.67 32.34
CA MET A 1 -2.65 -2.14 30.99
C MET A 1 -3.85 -2.90 30.43
N VAL A 2 -4.47 -2.41 29.35
CA VAL A 2 -5.57 -3.12 28.70
C VAL A 2 -4.97 -4.15 27.74
N ALA A 3 -5.36 -5.41 27.88
CA ALA A 3 -4.88 -6.49 27.02
C ALA A 3 -5.22 -6.20 25.55
N LYS A 4 -4.20 -6.21 24.69
CA LYS A 4 -4.36 -6.08 23.24
C LYS A 4 -5.14 -7.30 22.75
N LYS A 5 -6.36 -7.10 22.28
CA LYS A 5 -7.25 -8.19 21.83
C LYS A 5 -6.58 -8.93 20.65
N ALA A 6 -6.53 -10.26 20.72
CA ALA A 6 -5.78 -11.14 19.80
C ALA A 6 -6.39 -11.28 18.38
N GLY A 7 -6.91 -10.20 17.81
CA GLY A 7 -7.54 -10.20 16.49
C GLY A 7 -7.25 -8.93 15.70
N LEU A 8 -7.39 -9.02 14.38
CA LEU A 8 -7.21 -7.88 13.48
C LEU A 8 -8.15 -6.74 13.91
N ASN A 9 -7.58 -5.56 14.12
CA ASN A 9 -8.37 -4.38 14.47
C ASN A 9 -9.33 -4.07 13.31
N ARG A 10 -10.64 -3.95 13.58
CA ARG A 10 -11.65 -3.63 12.56
C ARG A 10 -11.32 -2.33 11.82
N MET A 11 -10.75 -1.36 12.52
CA MET A 11 -10.30 -0.10 11.91
C MET A 11 -9.18 -0.36 10.89
N LEU A 12 -8.18 -1.15 11.28
CA LEU A 12 -7.09 -1.53 10.37
C LEU A 12 -7.62 -2.21 9.10
N ALA A 13 -8.60 -3.11 9.22
CA ALA A 13 -9.20 -3.75 8.05
C ALA A 13 -9.87 -2.77 7.07
N LEU A 14 -10.55 -1.74 7.59
CA LEU A 14 -11.15 -0.68 6.77
C LEU A 14 -10.08 0.22 6.14
N GLU A 15 -9.04 0.57 6.89
CA GLU A 15 -7.93 1.38 6.39
C GLU A 15 -7.15 0.65 5.28
N MET A 16 -6.95 -0.67 5.39
CA MET A 16 -6.36 -1.47 4.31
C MET A 16 -7.19 -1.40 3.02
N GLY A 17 -8.52 -1.36 3.12
CA GLY A 17 -9.39 -1.13 1.95
C GLY A 17 -9.14 0.24 1.30
N ARG A 18 -8.91 1.29 2.09
CA ARG A 18 -8.57 2.63 1.56
C ARG A 18 -7.22 2.65 0.86
N VAL A 19 -6.23 1.94 1.38
CA VAL A 19 -4.91 1.80 0.74
C VAL A 19 -5.06 1.21 -0.67
N THR A 20 -5.82 0.12 -0.82
CA THR A 20 -6.01 -0.53 -2.13
C THR A 20 -6.86 0.31 -3.08
N GLU A 21 -7.89 0.99 -2.58
CA GLU A 21 -8.69 1.94 -3.37
C GLU A 21 -7.83 3.07 -3.95
N ARG A 22 -6.95 3.65 -3.14
CA ARG A 22 -6.04 4.72 -3.58
C ARG A 22 -5.06 4.25 -4.64
N ALA A 23 -4.47 3.07 -4.44
CA ALA A 23 -3.61 2.44 -5.42
C ALA A 23 -4.32 2.24 -6.77
N ALA A 24 -5.52 1.66 -6.74
CA ALA A 24 -6.32 1.38 -7.93
C ALA A 24 -6.73 2.65 -8.67
N VAL A 25 -7.14 3.70 -7.95
CA VAL A 25 -7.50 4.99 -8.57
C VAL A 25 -6.29 5.62 -9.26
N CYS A 26 -5.12 5.64 -8.61
CA CYS A 26 -3.91 6.23 -9.17
C CYS A 26 -3.40 5.46 -10.39
N SER A 27 -3.42 4.13 -10.38
CA SER A 27 -3.03 3.32 -11.53
C SER A 27 -4.04 3.39 -12.69
N SER A 28 -5.33 3.63 -12.39
CA SER A 28 -6.39 3.68 -13.41
C SER A 28 -6.15 4.73 -14.51
N PHE A 29 -5.44 5.82 -14.21
CA PHE A 29 -5.09 6.85 -15.19
C PHE A 29 -4.21 6.33 -16.34
N TRP A 30 -3.55 5.19 -16.14
CA TRP A 30 -2.62 4.58 -17.08
C TRP A 30 -3.22 3.41 -17.89
N VAL A 31 -4.47 3.05 -17.62
CA VAL A 31 -5.17 1.97 -18.34
C VAL A 31 -5.21 2.26 -19.84
N GLY A 32 -4.80 1.27 -20.64
CA GLY A 32 -4.79 1.35 -22.10
C GLY A 32 -3.65 2.18 -22.71
N ARG A 33 -2.72 2.69 -21.89
CA ARG A 33 -1.59 3.50 -22.40
C ARG A 33 -0.35 2.71 -22.81
N GLY A 34 -0.30 1.41 -22.46
CA GLY A 34 0.88 0.57 -22.72
C GLY A 34 2.12 0.96 -21.90
N ASP A 35 1.96 1.77 -20.86
CA ASP A 35 3.02 2.23 -19.98
C ASP A 35 2.87 1.58 -18.60
N GLU A 36 3.34 0.33 -18.50
CA GLU A 36 3.28 -0.50 -17.29
C GLU A 36 4.03 0.13 -16.13
N LYS A 37 5.25 0.64 -16.36
CA LYS A 37 6.11 1.19 -15.32
C LYS A 37 5.49 2.40 -14.64
N SER A 38 4.87 3.30 -15.42
CA SER A 38 4.20 4.46 -14.85
C SER A 38 2.92 4.08 -14.10
N ALA A 39 2.20 3.05 -14.57
CA ALA A 39 1.02 2.53 -13.88
C ALA A 39 1.38 1.93 -12.52
N ASP A 40 2.45 1.14 -12.49
CA ASP A 40 2.99 0.47 -11.31
C ASP A 40 3.48 1.50 -10.29
N GLN A 41 4.35 2.42 -10.71
CA GLN A 41 4.85 3.51 -9.86
C GLN A 41 3.70 4.32 -9.24
N ALA A 42 2.65 4.64 -10.02
CA ALA A 42 1.51 5.38 -9.51
C ALA A 42 0.73 4.61 -8.42
N ALA A 43 0.62 3.28 -8.54
CA ALA A 43 0.00 2.44 -7.53
C ALA A 43 0.84 2.39 -6.24
N VAL A 44 2.14 2.19 -6.41
CA VAL A 44 3.13 2.00 -5.34
C VAL A 44 3.28 3.24 -4.50
N ASP A 45 3.40 4.41 -5.14
CA ASP A 45 3.48 5.71 -4.48
C ASP A 45 2.24 5.96 -3.62
N ALA A 46 1.06 5.66 -4.16
CA ALA A 46 -0.21 5.80 -3.47
C ALA A 46 -0.27 4.84 -2.27
N MET A 47 0.07 3.56 -2.47
CA MET A 47 0.09 2.57 -1.38
C MET A 47 1.04 2.99 -0.25
N ARG A 48 2.29 3.34 -0.57
CA ARG A 48 3.28 3.75 0.44
C ARG A 48 2.81 4.99 1.21
N LYS A 49 2.26 5.97 0.52
CA LYS A 49 1.75 7.19 1.16
C LYS A 49 0.63 6.87 2.16
N GLU A 50 -0.32 6.02 1.77
CA GLU A 50 -1.43 5.65 2.65
C GLU A 50 -0.99 4.72 3.78
N LEU A 51 -0.06 3.79 3.54
CA LEU A 51 0.49 2.92 4.60
C LEU A 51 1.23 3.74 5.68
N ASN A 52 1.98 4.77 5.27
CA ASN A 52 2.76 5.62 6.18
C ASN A 52 1.91 6.49 7.11
N VAL A 53 0.61 6.66 6.85
CA VAL A 53 -0.29 7.43 7.74
C VAL A 53 -1.02 6.56 8.76
N LEU A 54 -0.89 5.23 8.66
CA LEU A 54 -1.55 4.30 9.57
C LEU A 54 -0.79 4.17 10.88
N ASP A 55 -1.53 4.03 11.98
CA ASP A 55 -0.98 3.71 13.30
C ASP A 55 -0.62 2.21 13.38
N ILE A 56 0.45 1.84 12.66
CA ILE A 56 1.00 0.49 12.60
C ILE A 56 2.51 0.51 12.76
N ASP A 57 3.04 -0.57 13.32
CA ASP A 57 4.45 -0.95 13.23
C ASP A 57 4.52 -2.17 12.32
N GLY A 58 4.60 -1.90 11.01
CA GLY A 58 4.48 -2.90 9.95
C GLY A 58 5.77 -3.07 9.16
N THR A 59 6.11 -4.31 8.83
CA THR A 59 7.25 -4.66 7.97
C THR A 59 6.73 -5.20 6.65
N VAL A 60 7.19 -4.62 5.53
CA VAL A 60 6.96 -5.20 4.21
C VAL A 60 7.81 -6.46 4.10
N VAL A 61 7.13 -7.61 3.98
CA VAL A 61 7.76 -8.93 3.79
C VAL A 61 7.60 -9.46 2.36
N ILE A 62 6.71 -8.84 1.59
CA ILE A 62 6.48 -9.06 0.15
C ILE A 62 6.20 -7.68 -0.44
N GLY A 63 7.02 -7.25 -1.40
CA GLY A 63 6.98 -5.91 -1.99
C GLY A 63 7.40 -5.92 -3.46
N GLU A 64 7.83 -4.77 -3.95
CA GLU A 64 8.18 -4.50 -5.36
C GLU A 64 9.46 -5.21 -5.82
N GLY A 65 10.33 -5.58 -4.88
CA GLY A 65 11.61 -6.21 -5.14
C GLY A 65 12.56 -6.10 -3.95
N GLU A 66 13.82 -6.47 -4.16
CA GLU A 66 14.86 -6.23 -3.16
C GLU A 66 15.05 -4.72 -2.95
N ARG A 67 15.44 -4.32 -1.74
CA ARG A 67 15.53 -2.89 -1.34
C ARG A 67 16.46 -2.05 -2.23
N ASP A 68 17.40 -2.70 -2.91
CA ASP A 68 18.36 -2.07 -3.83
C ASP A 68 17.79 -1.89 -5.24
N GLU A 69 16.75 -2.65 -5.61
CA GLU A 69 16.12 -2.65 -6.93
C GLU A 69 14.76 -1.94 -6.94
N ALA A 70 14.11 -1.87 -5.77
CA ALA A 70 12.80 -1.25 -5.58
C ALA A 70 12.79 -0.25 -4.41
N PRO A 71 12.75 1.07 -4.69
CA PRO A 71 12.90 2.10 -3.65
C PRO A 71 11.64 2.38 -2.82
N MET A 72 10.49 1.83 -3.23
CA MET A 72 9.18 2.38 -2.85
C MET A 72 8.24 1.44 -2.10
N LEU A 73 8.38 0.10 -2.11
CA LEU A 73 7.65 -0.80 -1.21
C LEU A 73 8.47 -2.03 -0.84
#